data_AF-A0A348VF50-F1
#
_entry.id   AF-A0A348VF50-F1
#
_cell.length_a   1.000
_cell.length_b   1.000
_cell.length_c   1.000
_cell.angle_alpha   90.00
_cell.angle_beta   90.00
_cell.angle_gamma   90.00
#
_symmetry.space_group_name_H-M   'P 1'
#
loop_
_entity.id
_entity.type
_entity.pdbx_description
1 polymer ?
#
loop_
_entity_poly.entity_id
_entity_poly.type
_entity_poly.pdbx_seq_one_letter_code
_entity_poly.pdbx_strand_id
1 'polypeptide(L)'
;MISNEKAKFGEFGGQYVPEAVMQALIELENEFNRAKNDEQFLEEYHYYLREYDGRPTPLYYAENLTRTLGGAKIYLKREDLNHTGAHKINNALGQVLLAKRMGKKRIIAETGAGQHGVAT
;
A
#
# COMPACT_ATOMS: atom_id res chain seq x y z
N MET A 1 -4.31 -5.25 28.26
CA MET A 1 -4.52 -4.80 26.87
C MET A 1 -4.55 -3.29 26.87
N ILE A 2 -3.56 -2.63 26.27
CA ILE A 2 -3.54 -1.17 26.17
C ILE A 2 -4.51 -0.80 25.04
N SER A 3 -5.70 -0.30 25.39
CA SER A 3 -6.71 0.11 24.41
C SER A 3 -6.35 1.49 23.86
N ASN A 4 -5.70 1.55 22.70
CA ASN A 4 -5.56 2.78 21.95
C ASN A 4 -6.84 3.00 21.12
N GLU A 5 -7.79 3.78 21.62
CA GLU A 5 -9.06 4.06 20.90
C GLU A 5 -8.85 4.65 19.51
N LYS A 6 -7.70 5.32 19.27
CA LYS A 6 -7.33 5.87 17.97
C LYS A 6 -7.06 4.80 16.89
N ALA A 7 -6.86 3.54 17.27
CA ALA A 7 -6.59 2.45 16.34
C ALA A 7 -7.87 1.72 15.87
N LYS A 8 -9.06 2.16 16.31
CA LYS A 8 -10.34 1.55 15.96
C LYS A 8 -11.17 2.42 15.01
N PHE A 9 -11.91 1.75 14.14
CA PHE A 9 -12.98 2.30 13.32
C PHE A 9 -14.31 1.74 13.83
N GLY A 10 -14.96 2.47 14.75
CA GLY A 10 -16.11 1.95 15.50
C GLY A 10 -15.68 0.77 16.38
N GLU A 11 -16.34 -0.38 16.22
CA GLU A 11 -15.99 -1.61 16.94
C GLU A 11 -14.82 -2.40 16.30
N PHE A 12 -14.46 -2.10 15.05
CA PHE A 12 -13.46 -2.84 14.28
C PHE A 12 -12.05 -2.23 14.38
N GLY A 13 -11.01 -3.03 14.19
CA GLY A 13 -9.61 -2.59 14.27
C GLY A 13 -9.01 -2.75 15.68
N GLY A 14 -7.98 -1.98 16.01
CA GLY A 14 -7.21 -2.12 17.25
C GLY A 14 -6.00 -3.06 17.10
N GLN A 15 -5.29 -3.27 18.20
CA GLN A 15 -4.02 -4.02 18.24
C GLN A 15 -4.16 -5.26 19.13
N TYR A 16 -4.63 -6.36 18.54
CA TYR A 16 -4.78 -7.65 19.21
C TYR A 16 -3.56 -8.54 18.98
N VAL A 17 -2.43 -8.14 19.56
CA VAL A 17 -1.13 -8.80 19.35
C VAL A 17 -0.44 -9.10 20.69
N PRO A 18 0.49 -10.06 20.73
CA PRO A 18 1.31 -10.30 21.92
C PRO A 18 2.14 -9.08 22.31
N GLU A 19 2.44 -8.94 23.60
CA GLU A 19 3.27 -7.83 24.13
C GLU A 19 4.64 -7.75 23.45
N ALA A 20 5.24 -8.90 23.13
CA ALA A 20 6.55 -8.99 22.49
C ALA A 20 6.67 -8.25 21.15
N VAL A 21 5.56 -7.98 20.45
CA VAL A 21 5.57 -7.24 19.17
C VAL A 21 5.07 -5.79 19.29
N MET A 22 4.57 -5.39 20.46
CA MET A 22 3.98 -4.07 20.66
C MET A 22 4.99 -2.95 20.39
N GLN A 23 6.24 -3.11 20.84
CA GLN A 23 7.28 -2.12 20.64
C GLN A 23 7.59 -1.88 19.16
N ALA A 24 7.58 -2.94 18.34
CA ALA A 24 7.80 -2.84 16.91
C ALA A 24 6.65 -2.10 16.19
N LEU A 25 5.40 -2.33 16.62
CA LEU A 25 4.24 -1.61 16.09
C LEU A 25 4.28 -0.11 16.43
N ILE A 26 4.67 0.24 17.66
CA ILE A 26 4.82 1.64 18.08
C ILE A 26 5.93 2.32 17.28
N GLU A 27 7.07 1.66 17.08
CA GLU A 27 8.18 2.18 16.27
C GLU A 27 7.72 2.44 14.81
N LEU A 28 7.00 1.48 14.22
CA LEU A 28 6.45 1.59 12.87
C LEU A 28 5.44 2.73 12.75
N GLU A 29 4.48 2.82 13.67
CA GLU A 29 3.45 3.86 13.67
C GLU A 29 4.09 5.26 13.80
N ASN A 30 5.05 5.42 14.71
CA ASN A 30 5.77 6.67 14.89
C ASN A 30 6.52 7.07 13.63
N GLU A 31 7.24 6.13 13.00
CA GLU A 31 7.97 6.43 11.77
C GLU A 31 7.05 6.74 10.60
N PHE A 32 5.97 5.98 10.43
CA PHE A 32 4.96 6.26 9.41
C PHE A 32 4.37 7.67 9.57
N ASN A 33 4.03 8.06 10.81
CA ASN A 33 3.48 9.38 11.10
C ASN A 33 4.47 10.53 10.81
N ARG A 34 5.78 10.28 10.92
CA ARG A 34 6.82 11.22 10.48
C ARG A 34 6.93 11.24 8.95
N ALA A 35 7.11 10.07 8.34
CA ALA A 35 7.35 9.92 6.91
C ALA A 35 6.21 10.47 6.04
N LYS A 36 4.94 10.29 6.45
CA LYS A 36 3.78 10.79 5.69
C LYS A 36 3.72 12.31 5.56
N ASN A 37 4.45 13.04 6.42
CA ASN A 37 4.52 14.51 6.41
C ASN A 37 5.93 15.01 5.99
N ASP A 38 6.84 14.10 5.61
CA ASP A 38 8.18 14.44 5.17
C ASP A 38 8.19 14.54 3.64
N GLU A 39 8.42 15.76 3.13
CA GLU A 39 8.43 16.05 1.70
C GLU A 39 9.48 15.23 0.95
N GLN A 40 10.67 15.01 1.53
CA GLN A 40 11.73 14.22 0.87
C GLN A 40 11.32 12.75 0.74
N PHE A 41 10.63 12.20 1.74
CA PHE A 41 10.11 10.84 1.68
C PHE A 41 9.04 10.71 0.61
N LEU A 42 8.12 11.68 0.55
CA LEU A 42 7.05 11.70 -0.45
C LEU A 42 7.61 11.89 -1.87
N GLU A 43 8.64 12.71 -2.04
CA GLU A 43 9.35 12.88 -3.32
C GLU A 43 9.99 11.57 -3.78
N GLU A 44 10.71 10.86 -2.91
CA GLU A 44 11.33 9.56 -3.23
C GLU A 44 10.25 8.52 -3.57
N TYR A 45 9.17 8.44 -2.78
CA TYR A 45 8.05 7.54 -3.07
C TYR A 45 7.39 7.86 -4.42
N HIS A 46 7.08 9.13 -4.68
CA HIS A 46 6.46 9.55 -5.94
C HIS A 46 7.39 9.40 -7.14
N TYR A 47 8.70 9.54 -6.96
CA TYR A 47 9.69 9.22 -7.98
C TYR A 47 9.57 7.75 -8.38
N TYR A 48 9.61 6.81 -7.43
CA TYR A 48 9.48 5.38 -7.77
C TYR A 48 8.10 5.02 -8.33
N LEU A 49 7.03 5.64 -7.86
CA LEU A 49 5.71 5.45 -8.46
C LEU A 49 5.69 5.83 -9.95
N ARG A 50 6.35 6.92 -10.35
CA ARG A 50 6.37 7.36 -11.75
C ARG A 50 7.36 6.56 -12.58
N GLU A 51 8.62 6.53 -12.14
CA GLU A 51 9.75 6.06 -12.95
C GLU A 51 9.91 4.54 -12.91
N TYR A 52 9.40 3.86 -11.86
CA TYR A 52 9.51 2.41 -11.71
C TYR A 52 8.17 1.68 -11.87
N ASP A 53 7.12 2.14 -11.17
CA ASP A 53 5.79 1.50 -11.25
C ASP A 53 5.01 1.88 -12.52
N GLY A 54 5.31 3.03 -13.13
CA GLY A 54 4.64 3.48 -14.35
C GLY A 54 3.34 4.26 -14.10
N ARG A 55 3.20 4.88 -12.92
CA ARG A 55 2.04 5.71 -12.59
C ARG A 55 2.09 7.07 -13.32
N PRO A 56 0.91 7.67 -13.63
CA PRO A 56 -0.43 7.21 -13.31
C PRO A 56 -0.96 6.15 -14.30
N THR A 57 -1.78 5.23 -13.80
CA THR A 57 -2.52 4.29 -14.67
C THR A 57 -3.72 4.94 -15.35
N PRO A 58 -4.03 4.58 -16.60
CA PRO A 58 -5.16 5.14 -17.34
C PRO A 58 -6.51 4.70 -16.75
N LEU A 59 -7.53 5.52 -16.97
CA LEU A 59 -8.93 5.17 -16.76
C LEU A 59 -9.55 4.85 -18.12
N TYR A 60 -9.75 3.56 -18.40
CA TYR A 60 -10.16 3.08 -19.73
C TYR A 60 -11.69 2.98 -19.84
N TYR A 61 -12.28 3.63 -20.83
CA TYR A 61 -13.71 3.47 -21.14
C TYR A 61 -13.94 2.17 -21.92
N ALA A 62 -14.62 1.20 -21.29
CA ALA A 62 -14.89 -0.11 -21.87
C ALA A 62 -16.18 -0.07 -22.72
N GLU A 63 -16.08 0.44 -23.95
CA GLU A 63 -17.24 0.68 -24.82
C GLU A 63 -18.05 -0.59 -25.11
N ASN A 64 -17.38 -1.68 -25.51
CA ASN A 64 -18.06 -2.94 -25.83
C ASN A 64 -18.82 -3.49 -24.61
N LEU A 65 -18.19 -3.48 -23.43
CA LEU A 65 -18.81 -3.94 -22.20
C LEU A 65 -20.00 -3.05 -21.79
N THR A 66 -19.86 -1.73 -21.96
CA THR A 66 -20.94 -0.77 -21.75
C THR A 66 -22.14 -1.08 -22.64
N ARG A 67 -21.89 -1.35 -23.93
CA ARG A 67 -22.93 -1.70 -24.90
C ARG A 67 -23.60 -3.03 -24.58
N THR A 68 -22.82 -4.05 -24.21
CA THR A 68 -23.34 -5.38 -23.86
C THR A 68 -24.24 -5.35 -22.63
N LEU A 69 -23.90 -4.55 -21.61
CA LEU A 69 -24.69 -4.45 -20.39
C LEU A 69 -25.87 -3.46 -20.49
N GLY A 70 -25.90 -2.61 -21.52
CA GLY A 70 -27.04 -1.76 -21.87
C GLY A 70 -27.40 -0.68 -20.83
N GLY A 71 -26.52 -0.43 -19.86
CA GLY A 71 -26.77 0.47 -18.72
C GLY A 71 -25.79 1.63 -18.64
N ALA A 72 -25.25 1.85 -17.44
CA ALA A 72 -24.28 2.91 -17.19
C ALA A 72 -22.96 2.72 -17.96
N LYS A 73 -22.21 3.81 -18.14
CA LYS A 73 -20.85 3.78 -18.70
C LYS A 73 -19.89 3.03 -17.78
N ILE A 74 -19.08 2.15 -18.36
CA ILE A 74 -18.11 1.35 -17.60
C ILE A 74 -16.71 1.85 -17.85
N TYR A 75 -16.03 2.20 -16.77
CA TYR A 75 -14.63 2.60 -16.77
C TYR A 75 -13.80 1.66 -15.92
N LEU A 76 -12.65 1.24 -16.44
CA LEU A 76 -11.70 0.38 -15.76
C LEU A 76 -10.49 1.20 -15.32
N LYS A 77 -10.23 1.26 -14.01
CA LYS A 77 -8.99 1.83 -13.47
C LYS A 77 -7.88 0.79 -13.63
N ARG A 78 -6.95 1.04 -14.55
CA ARG A 78 -6.01 0.03 -15.08
C ARG A 78 -4.80 -0.25 -14.18
N GLU A 79 -5.03 -0.60 -12.91
CA GLU A 79 -3.95 -1.01 -11.99
C GLU A 79 -3.30 -2.35 -12.37
N ASP A 80 -3.88 -3.08 -13.35
CA ASP A 80 -3.25 -4.22 -14.01
C ASP A 80 -2.01 -3.83 -14.84
N LEU A 81 -1.86 -2.54 -15.17
CA LEU A 81 -0.71 -2.01 -15.90
C LEU A 81 0.45 -1.56 -15.00
N ASN A 82 0.27 -1.61 -13.69
CA ASN A 82 1.37 -1.36 -12.76
C ASN A 82 2.51 -2.33 -13.01
N HIS A 83 3.73 -1.94 -12.63
CA HIS A 83 4.82 -2.89 -12.57
C HIS A 83 4.43 -4.04 -11.61
N THR A 84 4.87 -5.27 -11.90
CA THR A 84 4.37 -6.54 -11.31
C THR A 84 2.91 -6.94 -11.64
N GLY A 85 2.13 -6.09 -12.31
CA GLY A 85 0.79 -6.42 -12.83
C GLY A 85 -0.36 -6.27 -11.83
N ALA A 86 -0.13 -5.58 -10.69
CA ALA A 86 -1.18 -5.37 -9.69
C ALA A 86 -0.94 -4.12 -8.83
N HIS A 87 -2.00 -3.66 -8.17
CA HIS A 87 -1.96 -2.52 -7.24
C HIS A 87 -1.09 -2.72 -5.99
N LYS A 88 -0.58 -3.93 -5.73
CA LYS A 88 0.16 -4.26 -4.48
C LYS A 88 1.52 -3.58 -4.41
N ILE A 89 2.16 -3.35 -5.55
CA ILE A 89 3.46 -2.67 -5.63
C ILE A 89 3.44 -1.26 -5.04
N ASN A 90 2.31 -0.53 -5.18
CA ASN A 90 2.14 0.80 -4.58
C ASN A 90 2.46 0.77 -3.08
N ASN A 91 1.87 -0.21 -2.37
CA ASN A 91 2.08 -0.38 -0.94
C ASN A 91 3.48 -0.92 -0.63
N ALA A 92 3.97 -1.90 -1.40
CA ALA A 92 5.28 -2.49 -1.19
C ALA A 92 6.39 -1.44 -1.28
N LEU A 93 6.36 -0.57 -2.30
CA LEU A 93 7.32 0.55 -2.44
C LEU A 93 7.31 1.45 -1.20
N GLY A 94 6.13 1.89 -0.74
CA GLY A 94 6.02 2.73 0.45
C GLY A 94 6.57 2.06 1.71
N GLN A 95 6.26 0.78 1.92
CA GLN A 95 6.74 0.04 3.10
C GLN A 95 8.25 -0.25 3.04
N VAL A 96 8.80 -0.58 1.87
CA VAL A 96 10.25 -0.82 1.69
C VAL A 96 11.04 0.46 1.92
N LEU A 97 10.56 1.61 1.41
CA LEU A 97 11.17 2.91 1.69
C LEU A 97 11.12 3.24 3.18
N LEU A 98 9.98 2.96 3.84
CA LEU A 98 9.85 3.16 5.28
C LEU A 98 10.82 2.28 6.08
N ALA A 99 10.94 1.00 5.72
CA ALA A 99 11.86 0.07 6.35
C ALA A 99 13.33 0.49 6.16
N LYS A 100 13.69 0.97 4.96
CA LYS A 100 15.00 1.57 4.65
C LYS A 100 15.28 2.76 5.56
N ARG A 101 14.30 3.66 5.71
CA ARG A 101 14.39 4.84 6.60
C ARG A 101 14.54 4.46 8.07
N MET A 102 13.87 3.40 8.52
CA MET A 102 14.03 2.81 9.85
C MET A 102 15.35 2.03 10.04
N GLY A 103 16.23 1.99 9.03
CA GLY A 103 17.52 1.28 9.08
C GLY A 103 17.39 -0.24 9.08
N LYS A 104 16.22 -0.79 8.72
CA LYS A 104 16.00 -2.25 8.66
C LYS A 104 16.66 -2.80 7.39
N LYS A 105 17.40 -3.91 7.54
CA LYS A 105 18.16 -4.55 6.44
C LYS A 105 17.52 -5.82 5.90
N ARG A 106 16.37 -6.21 6.47
CA ARG A 106 15.66 -7.44 6.13
C ARG A 106 14.16 -7.17 6.14
N ILE A 107 13.51 -7.56 5.06
CA ILE A 107 12.06 -7.54 4.91
C ILE A 107 11.54 -8.98 5.03
N ILE A 108 10.39 -9.13 5.67
CA ILE A 108 9.62 -10.38 5.70
C ILE A 108 8.20 -10.03 5.28
N ALA A 109 7.58 -10.92 4.50
CA ALA A 109 6.19 -10.79 4.12
C ALA A 109 5.58 -12.19 3.99
N GLU A 110 4.32 -12.31 4.36
CA GLU A 110 3.51 -13.48 4.05
C GLU A 110 2.99 -13.41 2.60
N THR A 111 2.63 -14.55 2.03
CA THR A 111 1.89 -14.55 0.77
C THR A 111 0.91 -15.71 0.69
N GLY A 112 -0.30 -15.41 0.20
CA GLY A 112 -1.30 -16.41 -0.15
C GLY A 112 -1.23 -16.75 -1.63
N ALA A 113 -1.92 -15.98 -2.46
CA ALA A 113 -1.93 -16.13 -3.93
C ALA A 113 -0.59 -15.76 -4.63
N GLY A 114 0.48 -15.44 -3.89
CA GLY A 114 1.82 -15.14 -4.41
C GLY A 114 2.07 -13.69 -4.80
N GLN A 115 1.05 -12.96 -5.28
CA GLN A 115 1.22 -11.60 -5.80
C GLN A 115 1.75 -10.58 -4.78
N HIS A 116 1.52 -10.77 -3.47
CA HIS A 116 2.14 -9.91 -2.45
C HIS A 116 3.63 -10.20 -2.27
N GLY A 117 4.03 -11.47 -2.30
CA GLY A 117 5.43 -11.86 -2.14
C GLY A 117 6.28 -11.57 -3.38
N VAL A 118 5.67 -11.41 -4.56
CA VAL A 118 6.37 -10.95 -5.77
C VAL A 118 6.60 -9.43 -5.75
N ALA A 119 5.70 -8.68 -5.11
CA ALA A 119 5.79 -7.24 -5.03
C ALA A 119 6.74 -6.75 -3.91
N THR A 120 6.85 -7.51 -2.82
CA THR A 120 7.69 -7.20 -1.66
C THR A 120 9.10 -7.77 -1.80
#